data_AF-A0A1H6YXE0-F1
#
_entry.id   AF-A0A1H6YXE0-F1
#
_cell.length_a   1.000
_cell.length_b   1.000
_cell.length_c   1.000
_cell.angle_alpha   90.00
_cell.angle_beta   90.00
_cell.angle_gamma   90.00
#
_symmetry.space_group_name_H-M   'P 1'
#
loop_
_entity.id
_entity.type
_entity.pdbx_description
1 polymer ?
#
loop_
_entity_poly.entity_id
_entity_poly.type
_entity_poly.pdbx_seq_one_letter_code
_entity_poly.pdbx_strand_id
1 'polypeptide(L)' 'MSAITHSRQAQAAQRFVQATRNVDLAFRAMRGEPEDGTSNVEYAAAVAQLDRALDELARAQALFDSAVRNDARRRN' A
#
# COMPACT_ATOMS: atom_id res chain seq x y z
N MET A 1 -15.95 -24.79 4.35
CA MET A 1 -15.41 -23.86 3.34
C MET A 1 -14.98 -22.48 3.89
N SER A 2 -15.06 -22.23 5.21
CA SER A 2 -14.80 -20.91 5.83
C SER A 2 -13.33 -20.56 6.04
N ALA A 3 -12.44 -21.55 6.27
CA ALA A 3 -11.03 -21.29 6.55
C ALA A 3 -10.29 -20.62 5.37
N ILE A 4 -10.64 -20.98 4.13
CA ILE A 4 -10.03 -20.40 2.92
C ILE A 4 -10.43 -18.93 2.73
N THR A 5 -11.65 -18.55 3.11
CA THR A 5 -12.12 -17.16 2.97
C THR A 5 -11.49 -16.24 4.01
N HIS A 6 -11.40 -16.69 5.27
CA HIS A 6 -10.67 -15.98 6.31
C HIS A 6 -9.18 -15.83 5.98
N SER A 7 -8.56 -16.84 5.37
CA SER A 7 -7.16 -16.79 4.91
C SER A 7 -6.94 -15.74 3.81
N ARG A 8 -7.84 -15.64 2.83
CA ARG A 8 -7.74 -14.63 1.76
C ARG A 8 -7.97 -13.20 2.27
N GLN A 9 -8.93 -13.01 3.17
CA GLN A 9 -9.16 -11.71 3.81
C GLN A 9 -7.96 -11.28 4.66
N ALA A 10 -7.38 -12.20 5.45
CA ALA A 10 -6.20 -11.93 6.24
C ALA A 10 -4.99 -11.53 5.38
N GLN A 11 -4.77 -12.23 4.26
CA GLN A 11 -3.68 -11.89 3.33
C GLN A 11 -3.89 -10.53 2.66
N ALA A 12 -5.13 -10.19 2.29
CA ALA A 12 -5.45 -8.87 1.72
C ALA A 12 -5.27 -7.75 2.75
N ALA A 13 -5.70 -7.96 4.00
CA ALA A 13 -5.52 -7.02 5.09
C ALA A 13 -4.02 -6.80 5.40
N GLN A 14 -3.24 -7.88 5.44
CA GLN A 14 -1.79 -7.80 5.63
C GLN A 14 -1.11 -6.96 4.54
N ARG A 15 -1.47 -7.18 3.27
CA ARG A 15 -0.94 -6.40 2.15
C ARG A 15 -1.33 -4.94 2.22
N PHE A 16 -2.56 -4.64 2.61
CA PHE A 16 -3.03 -3.27 2.79
C PHE A 16 -2.23 -2.53 3.88
N VAL A 17 -2.07 -3.14 5.06
CA VAL A 17 -1.28 -2.57 6.17
C VAL A 17 0.19 -2.40 5.80
N GLN A 18 0.76 -3.34 5.03
CA GLN A 18 2.12 -3.22 4.55
C GLN A 18 2.27 -2.06 3.56
N ALA A 19 1.31 -1.90 2.63
CA ALA A 19 1.33 -0.80 1.66
C ALA A 19 1.18 0.57 2.34
N THR A 20 0.29 0.71 3.32
CA THR A 20 0.15 1.97 4.07
C THR A 20 1.42 2.33 4.83
N ARG A 21 2.11 1.34 5.40
CA ARG A 21 3.42 1.56 6.05
C ARG A 21 4.50 2.00 5.07
N ASN A 22 4.53 1.42 3.87
CA ASN A 22 5.51 1.81 2.84
C ASN A 22 5.27 3.25 2.36
N VAL A 23 4.01 3.67 2.22
CA VAL A 23 3.66 5.06 1.90
C VAL A 23 4.13 6.01 3.02
N ASP A 24 3.90 5.68 4.29
CA ASP A 24 4.38 6.49 5.41
C ASP A 24 5.91 6.62 5.41
N LEU A 25 6.64 5.53 5.14
CA LEU A 25 8.10 5.55 5.01
C LEU A 25 8.58 6.41 3.84
N ALA A 26 7.95 6.28 2.66
CA ALA A 26 8.28 7.09 1.49
C ALA A 26 8.00 8.58 1.73
N PHE A 27 6.89 8.89 2.40
CA PHE A 27 6.53 10.25 2.75
C PHE A 27 7.50 10.88 3.76
N ARG A 28 7.92 10.11 4.77
CA ARG A 28 8.96 10.54 5.73
C ARG A 28 10.32 10.71 5.06
N ALA A 29 10.69 9.85 4.12
CA ALA A 29 11.93 10.00 3.37
C ALA A 29 11.94 11.25 2.47
N MET A 30 10.79 11.60 1.89
CA MET A 30 10.63 12.84 1.12
C MET A 30 10.61 14.10 2.01
N ARG A 31 10.10 14.00 3.24
CA ARG A 31 10.04 15.13 4.20
C ARG A 31 11.29 15.31 5.06
N GLY A 32 12.02 14.24 5.35
CA GLY A 32 13.28 14.29 6.08
C GLY A 32 14.26 15.05 5.21
N GLU A 33 14.74 16.17 5.73
CA GLU A 33 15.44 17.19 4.95
C GLU A 33 16.48 16.59 3.99
N PRO A 34 16.42 16.96 2.71
CA PRO A 34 17.64 16.98 1.93
C PRO A 34 18.63 17.91 2.64
N GLU A 35 19.70 17.38 3.25
CA GLU A 35 20.79 18.25 3.72
C GLU A 35 21.13 19.23 2.59
N ASP A 36 21.23 20.52 2.93
CA ASP A 36 21.46 21.65 2.03
C ASP A 36 22.41 21.26 0.88
N GLY A 37 21.85 20.86 -0.27
CA GLY A 37 22.62 20.30 -1.38
C GLY A 37 22.02 19.09 -2.10
N THR A 38 20.87 18.56 -1.68
CA THR A 38 20.26 17.43 -2.42
C THR A 38 19.90 17.84 -3.84
N SER A 39 20.42 17.06 -4.78
CA SER A 39 20.29 17.31 -6.20
C SER A 39 18.83 17.17 -6.65
N ASN A 40 18.45 17.90 -7.70
CA ASN A 40 17.13 17.75 -8.34
C ASN A 40 16.82 16.29 -8.75
N VAL A 41 17.87 15.46 -8.95
CA VAL A 41 17.75 14.04 -9.29
C VAL A 41 17.27 13.21 -8.09
N GLU A 42 17.78 13.48 -6.90
CA GLU A 42 17.38 12.77 -5.66
C GLU A 42 15.94 13.13 -5.27
N TYR A 43 15.53 14.38 -5.45
CA TYR A 43 14.14 14.79 -5.25
C TYR A 43 13.20 14.08 -6.23
N ALA A 44 13.54 14.06 -7.53
CA ALA A 44 12.74 13.35 -8.54
C ALA A 44 12.64 11.84 -8.25
N ALA A 45 13.72 11.22 -7.76
CA ALA A 45 13.71 9.82 -7.35
C ALA A 45 12.81 9.57 -6.13
N ALA A 46 12.82 10.45 -5.13
CA ALA A 46 11.95 10.37 -3.97
C ALA A 46 10.46 10.51 -4.35
N VAL A 47 10.13 11.43 -5.27
CA VAL A 47 8.78 11.59 -5.81
C VAL A 47 8.33 10.32 -6.55
N ALA A 48 9.17 9.78 -7.44
CA ALA A 48 8.86 8.54 -8.16
C ALA A 48 8.66 7.34 -7.21
N GLN A 49 9.42 7.27 -6.12
CA GLN A 49 9.25 6.25 -5.09
C GLN A 49 7.91 6.39 -4.35
N LEU A 50 7.48 7.62 -4.06
CA LEU A 50 6.18 7.88 -3.45
C LEU A 50 5.03 7.50 -4.38
N ASP A 51 5.08 7.90 -5.65
CA ASP A 51 4.05 7.58 -6.64
C ASP A 51 3.86 6.07 -6.77
N ARG A 52 4.97 5.33 -6.84
CA ARG A 52 4.93 3.87 -6.86
C ARG A 52 4.27 3.28 -5.61
N ALA A 53 4.57 3.83 -4.43
CA ALA A 53 3.97 3.36 -3.17
C ALA A 53 2.45 3.62 -3.15
N LEU A 54 1.99 4.75 -3.69
CA LEU A 54 0.57 5.08 -3.82
C LEU A 54 -0.15 4.14 -4.79
N ASP A 55 0.47 3.81 -5.93
CA ASP A 55 -0.08 2.84 -6.88
C ASP A 55 -0.19 1.43 -6.27
N GLU A 56 0.80 1.02 -5.49
CA GLU A 56 0.77 -0.25 -4.75
C GLU A 56 -0.33 -0.26 -3.68
N LEU A 57 -0.54 0.85 -2.98
CA LEU A 57 -1.64 1.00 -2.03
C LEU A 57 -3.01 0.91 -2.70
N ALA A 58 -3.21 1.61 -3.83
CA ALA A 58 -4.46 1.55 -4.59
C ALA A 58 -4.79 0.12 -5.05
N ARG A 59 -3.78 -0.62 -5.52
CA ARG A 59 -3.93 -2.04 -5.87
C ARG A 59 -4.26 -2.91 -4.68
N ALA A 60 -3.61 -2.70 -3.53
CA ALA A 60 -3.89 -3.44 -2.31
C ALA A 60 -5.33 -3.20 -1.82
N GLN A 61 -5.80 -1.96 -1.90
CA GLN A 61 -7.17 -1.60 -1.53
C GLN A 61 -8.21 -2.27 -2.45
N ALA A 62 -8.01 -2.25 -3.76
CA ALA A 62 -8.91 -2.93 -4.70
C ALA A 62 -9.02 -4.44 -4.45
N LEU A 63 -7.89 -5.09 -4.11
CA LEU A 63 -7.86 -6.52 -3.75
C LEU A 63 -8.61 -6.78 -2.44
N PHE A 64 -8.43 -5.93 -1.43
CA PHE A 64 -9.15 -6.04 -0.16
C PHE A 64 -10.66 -5.90 -0.36
N ASP A 65 -11.10 -4.86 -1.05
CA ASP A 65 -12.52 -4.64 -1.31
C ASP A 65 -13.16 -5.78 -2.12
N SER A 66 -12.41 -6.39 -3.04
CA SER A 66 -12.85 -7.58 -3.78
C SER A 66 -12.98 -8.80 -2.86
N ALA A 67 -12.00 -9.05 -1.98
CA ALA A 67 -12.03 -10.16 -1.05
C ALA A 67 -13.20 -10.04 -0.05
N VAL A 68 -13.47 -8.83 0.45
CA VAL A 68 -14.59 -8.56 1.37
C VAL A 68 -15.94 -8.73 0.64
N ARG A 69 -16.11 -8.19 -0.57
CA ARG A 69 -17.35 -8.33 -1.35
C ARG A 69 -17.67 -9.78 -1.72
N ASN A 70 -16.66 -10.58 -2.05
CA ASN A 70 -16.85 -12.00 -2.38
C ASN A 70 -17.22 -12.85 -1.16
N ASP A 71 -16.75 -12.51 0.05
CA ASP A 71 -17.19 -13.15 1.28
C ASP A 71 -18.64 -12.78 1.62
N ALA A 72 -19.02 -11.50 1.48
CA ALA A 72 -20.39 -11.04 1.70
C ALA A 72 -21.40 -11.76 0.79
N ARG A 73 -21.07 -11.95 -0.49
CA ARG A 73 -21.91 -12.70 -1.45
C ARG A 73 -22.02 -14.19 -1.16
N ARG A 74 -21.06 -14.77 -0.43
CA ARG A 74 -21.03 -16.20 -0.10
C ARG A 74 -21.79 -16.53 1.19
N ARG A 75 -22.15 -15.52 1.98
CA ARG A 75 -22.91 -15.64 3.23
C ARG A 75 -24.41 -15.40 3.05
N ASN A 76 -24.83 -14.87 1.90
CA ASN A 76 -26.23 -14.85 1.43
C ASN A 76 -26.51 -16.09 0.58
#